data_AF-A0A835XDM4-F1
#
_entry.id   AF-A0A835XDM4-F1
#
_cell.length_a   1.000
_cell.length_b   1.000
_cell.length_c   1.000
_cell.angle_alpha   90.00
_cell.angle_beta   90.00
_cell.angle_gamma   90.00
#
_symmetry.space_group_name_H-M   'P 1'
#
loop_
_entity.id
_entity.type
_entity.pdbx_description
1 polymer ?
#
loop_
_entity_poly.entity_id
_entity_poly.type
_entity_poly.pdbx_seq_one_letter_code
_entity_poly.pdbx_strand_id
1 'polypeptide(L)'
;MAHQGTAATTTMAGLAPGRKLEELSFDNLTLRSVPVDTSMEPRQRQVEGACFSLVNPTPVANPTLVVASTDALALLDIDPAEVSRPDFAAYFAGNTPLPGARPAAHCYCGHQFGYFSGQLGDGATMYLGEVVNARGERWELQFKGAGKTPYSRTADGRKVLRSSLREFLCSEAMYHL
;
A
#
# COMPACT_ATOMS: atom_id res chain seq x y z
N MET A 1 14.99 -7.28 52.70
CA MET A 1 15.89 -6.27 52.13
C MET A 1 16.36 -6.77 50.77
N ALA A 2 16.05 -5.99 49.73
CA ALA A 2 16.45 -6.00 48.33
C ALA A 2 17.09 -7.27 47.72
N HIS A 3 16.29 -7.98 46.92
CA HIS A 3 16.75 -8.86 45.84
C HIS A 3 17.11 -7.94 44.65
N GLN A 4 18.40 -7.81 44.32
CA GLN A 4 18.83 -7.07 43.14
C GLN A 4 18.59 -7.94 41.89
N GLY A 5 17.67 -7.51 41.03
CA GLY A 5 17.46 -8.08 39.71
C GLY A 5 18.43 -7.45 38.72
N THR A 6 19.26 -8.29 38.08
CA THR A 6 20.07 -7.95 36.91
C THR A 6 19.15 -7.65 35.73
N ALA A 7 19.07 -6.37 35.34
CA ALA A 7 18.45 -5.97 34.08
C ALA A 7 19.37 -6.39 32.93
N ALA A 8 18.90 -7.32 32.10
CA ALA A 8 19.53 -7.64 30.83
C ALA A 8 19.39 -6.43 29.90
N THR A 9 20.51 -5.76 29.61
CA THR A 9 20.59 -4.77 28.54
C THR A 9 20.50 -5.52 27.21
N THR A 10 19.31 -5.57 26.62
CA THR A 10 19.13 -6.02 25.23
C THR A 10 19.86 -5.03 24.34
N THR A 11 21.01 -5.44 23.82
CA THR A 11 21.77 -4.71 22.82
C THR A 11 20.92 -4.58 21.56
N MET A 12 20.48 -3.37 21.23
CA MET A 12 19.86 -3.06 19.94
C MET A 12 20.88 -3.40 18.85
N ALA A 13 20.68 -4.52 18.15
CA ALA A 13 21.36 -4.77 16.88
C ALA A 13 21.09 -3.56 15.98
N GLY A 14 22.15 -2.94 15.46
CA GLY A 14 22.08 -1.66 14.74
C GLY A 14 21.03 -1.72 13.63
N LEU A 15 19.90 -1.06 13.84
CA LEU A 15 18.94 -0.79 12.78
C LEU A 15 19.69 -0.01 11.70
N ALA A 16 19.58 -0.45 10.45
CA ALA A 16 20.01 0.37 9.33
C ALA A 16 19.35 1.77 9.47
N PRO A 17 20.06 2.86 9.12
CA PRO A 17 19.46 4.18 9.16
C PRO A 17 18.16 4.20 8.35
N GLY A 18 17.15 4.91 8.83
CA GLY A 18 15.89 5.07 8.13
C GLY A 18 16.13 5.63 6.71
N ARG A 19 15.35 5.14 5.76
CA ARG A 19 15.40 5.49 4.34
C ARG A 19 14.46 6.65 4.04
N LYS A 20 14.85 7.45 3.06
CA LYS A 20 13.93 8.40 2.42
C LYS A 20 12.93 7.68 1.53
N LEU A 21 11.81 8.32 1.24
CA LEU A 21 10.78 7.75 0.36
C LEU A 21 11.32 7.39 -1.04
N GLU A 22 12.25 8.20 -1.55
CA GLU A 22 12.87 8.00 -2.86
C GLU A 22 13.89 6.85 -2.90
N GLU A 23 14.31 6.36 -1.74
CA GLU A 23 15.32 5.30 -1.57
C GLU A 23 14.69 3.90 -1.37
N LEU A 24 13.36 3.81 -1.43
CA LEU A 24 12.64 2.54 -1.32
C LEU A 24 13.02 1.59 -2.47
N SER A 25 13.40 0.37 -2.12
CA SER A 25 13.82 -0.66 -3.08
C SER A 25 12.61 -1.47 -3.57
N PHE A 26 11.94 -0.98 -4.60
CA PHE A 26 10.87 -1.71 -5.28
C PHE A 26 11.42 -2.84 -6.15
N ASP A 27 11.03 -4.08 -5.85
CA ASP A 27 11.41 -5.27 -6.62
C ASP A 27 10.27 -5.80 -7.51
N ASN A 28 9.01 -5.55 -7.13
CA ASN A 28 7.81 -5.85 -7.92
C ASN A 28 7.80 -7.27 -8.54
N LEU A 29 8.17 -8.27 -7.73
CA LEU A 29 8.27 -9.66 -8.15
C LEU A 29 6.93 -10.19 -8.69
N THR A 30 5.81 -9.83 -8.04
CA THR A 30 4.48 -10.28 -8.44
C THR A 30 4.20 -9.91 -9.90
N LEU A 31 4.39 -8.65 -10.30
CA LEU A 31 4.15 -8.20 -11.69
C LEU A 31 5.13 -8.80 -12.71
N ARG A 32 6.27 -9.34 -12.29
CA ARG A 32 7.21 -10.07 -13.16
C ARG A 32 6.87 -11.55 -13.31
N SER A 33 6.04 -12.08 -12.40
CA SER A 33 5.83 -13.51 -12.25
C SER A 33 4.47 -13.98 -12.77
N VAL A 34 3.55 -13.07 -13.07
CA VAL A 34 2.18 -13.39 -13.51
C VAL A 34 1.81 -12.64 -14.79
N PRO A 35 0.82 -13.12 -15.55
CA PRO A 35 0.30 -12.38 -16.69
C PRO A 35 -0.25 -11.00 -16.29
N VAL A 36 0.15 -9.96 -17.01
CA VAL A 36 -0.25 -8.57 -16.76
C VAL A 36 -0.87 -7.97 -18.02
N ASP A 37 -2.09 -7.44 -17.90
CA ASP A 37 -2.71 -6.57 -18.90
C ASP A 37 -2.00 -5.22 -18.88
N THR A 38 -1.38 -4.88 -20.02
CA THR A 38 -0.60 -3.64 -20.19
C THR A 38 -1.44 -2.50 -20.77
N SER A 39 -2.73 -2.72 -21.04
CA SER A 39 -3.65 -1.69 -21.51
C SER A 39 -3.89 -0.62 -20.45
N MET A 40 -3.45 0.59 -20.74
CA MET A 40 -3.65 1.78 -19.91
C MET A 40 -4.98 2.50 -20.18
N GLU A 41 -5.94 1.84 -20.86
CA GLU A 41 -7.24 2.42 -21.13
C GLU A 41 -7.97 2.74 -19.81
N PRO A 42 -8.39 4.00 -19.56
CA PRO A 42 -8.98 4.42 -18.29
C PRO A 42 -10.46 4.01 -18.15
N ARG A 43 -10.91 3.01 -18.93
CA ARG A 43 -12.28 2.52 -18.92
C ARG A 43 -12.41 1.21 -18.16
N GLN A 44 -13.58 1.02 -17.58
CA GLN A 44 -14.01 -0.24 -17.02
C GLN A 44 -14.20 -1.25 -18.13
N ARG A 45 -13.73 -2.48 -17.91
CA ARG A 45 -13.80 -3.56 -18.88
C ARG A 45 -13.65 -4.91 -18.19
N GLN A 46 -14.10 -5.95 -18.86
CA GLN A 46 -13.71 -7.30 -18.52
C GLN A 46 -12.28 -7.53 -19.00
N VAL A 47 -11.43 -8.07 -18.12
CA VAL A 47 -10.02 -8.37 -18.39
C VAL A 47 -9.86 -9.88 -18.47
N GLU A 48 -9.28 -10.38 -19.56
CA GLU A 48 -9.10 -11.81 -19.78
C GLU A 48 -7.61 -12.16 -19.86
N GLY A 49 -7.24 -13.35 -19.40
CA GLY A 49 -5.86 -13.85 -19.50
C GLY A 49 -4.82 -13.10 -18.66
N ALA A 50 -5.23 -12.22 -17.73
CA ALA A 50 -4.33 -11.45 -16.88
C ALA A 50 -4.71 -11.55 -15.39
N CYS A 51 -3.68 -11.59 -14.54
CA CYS A 51 -3.82 -11.51 -13.08
C CYS A 51 -3.80 -10.06 -12.58
N PHE A 52 -3.12 -9.15 -13.29
CA PHE A 52 -3.11 -7.73 -12.95
C PHE A 52 -3.34 -6.89 -14.20
N SER A 53 -3.89 -5.69 -14.04
CA SER A 53 -3.87 -4.64 -15.07
C SER A 53 -3.03 -3.47 -14.60
N LEU A 54 -2.15 -2.95 -15.45
CA LEU A 54 -1.45 -1.69 -15.16
C LEU A 54 -2.48 -0.55 -15.08
N VAL A 55 -2.31 0.33 -14.09
CA VAL A 55 -3.17 1.50 -13.87
C VAL A 55 -2.35 2.68 -13.43
N ASN A 56 -2.92 3.89 -13.55
CA ASN A 56 -2.33 5.09 -12.95
C ASN A 56 -3.24 5.58 -11.81
N PRO A 57 -2.66 6.01 -10.68
CA PRO A 57 -3.41 6.77 -9.68
C PRO A 57 -4.05 8.01 -10.30
N THR A 58 -5.22 8.38 -9.80
CA THR A 58 -5.89 9.64 -10.09
C THR A 58 -5.59 10.61 -8.95
N PRO A 59 -4.86 11.71 -9.19
CA PRO A 59 -4.51 12.68 -8.15
C PRO A 59 -5.73 13.26 -7.42
N VAL A 60 -5.49 13.79 -6.22
CA VAL A 60 -6.49 14.54 -5.43
C VAL A 60 -6.05 15.98 -5.21
N ALA A 61 -6.99 16.88 -4.94
CA ALA A 61 -6.66 18.26 -4.58
C ALA A 61 -6.22 18.35 -3.11
N ASN A 62 -5.18 19.13 -2.84
CA ASN A 62 -4.70 19.49 -1.49
C ASN A 62 -4.59 18.29 -0.54
N PRO A 63 -3.77 17.26 -0.86
CA PRO A 63 -3.60 16.12 0.01
C PRO A 63 -2.97 16.54 1.35
N THR A 64 -3.57 16.12 2.45
CA THR A 64 -3.10 16.41 3.81
C THR A 64 -3.01 15.11 4.60
N LEU A 65 -1.89 14.92 5.30
CA LEU A 65 -1.74 13.80 6.22
C LEU A 65 -2.66 14.01 7.44
N VAL A 66 -3.46 12.99 7.76
CA VAL A 66 -4.30 12.98 8.98
C VAL A 66 -3.61 12.23 10.11
N VAL A 67 -3.10 11.04 9.81
CA VAL A 67 -2.40 10.17 10.76
C VAL A 67 -1.49 9.21 9.99
N ALA A 68 -0.38 8.82 10.59
CA ALA A 68 0.53 7.78 10.11
C ALA A 68 0.88 6.85 11.27
N SER A 69 1.18 5.58 10.96
CA SER A 69 1.75 4.64 11.93
C SER A 69 3.26 4.56 11.74
N THR A 70 4.02 4.88 12.79
CA THR A 70 5.47 4.75 12.79
C THR A 70 5.91 3.29 12.68
N ASP A 71 5.15 2.38 13.28
CA ASP A 71 5.45 0.95 13.27
C ASP A 71 5.26 0.36 11.87
N ALA A 72 4.19 0.74 11.18
CA ALA A 72 3.97 0.35 9.79
C ALA A 72 5.03 0.93 8.85
N LEU A 73 5.47 2.18 9.07
CA LEU A 73 6.56 2.78 8.30
C LEU A 73 7.91 2.06 8.52
N ALA A 74 8.16 1.58 9.74
CA ALA A 74 9.36 0.82 10.08
C ALA A 74 9.42 -0.56 9.36
N LEU A 75 8.28 -1.13 8.95
CA LEU A 75 8.27 -2.35 8.12
C LEU A 75 8.99 -2.13 6.78
N LEU A 76 8.94 -0.89 6.28
CA LEU A 76 9.55 -0.45 5.01
C LEU A 76 10.90 0.24 5.20
N ASP A 77 11.41 0.28 6.44
CA ASP A 77 12.58 1.06 6.86
C ASP A 77 12.48 2.55 6.54
N ILE A 78 11.27 3.13 6.50
CA ILE A 78 11.11 4.57 6.26
C ILE A 78 11.51 5.33 7.52
N ASP A 79 12.34 6.36 7.38
CA ASP A 79 12.67 7.26 8.49
C ASP A 79 11.39 7.96 8.99
N PRO A 80 11.02 7.88 10.28
CA PRO A 80 9.88 8.59 10.83
C PRO A 80 9.89 10.10 10.58
N ALA A 81 11.07 10.71 10.40
CA ALA A 81 11.20 12.13 10.06
C ALA A 81 10.57 12.49 8.70
N GLU A 82 10.48 11.52 7.76
CA GLU A 82 9.87 11.74 6.44
C GLU A 82 8.39 12.15 6.53
N VAL A 83 7.69 11.72 7.58
CA VAL A 83 6.27 12.04 7.82
C VAL A 83 6.04 13.56 7.93
N SER A 84 7.05 14.29 8.40
CA SER A 84 6.98 15.75 8.58
C SER A 84 7.27 16.52 7.29
N ARG A 85 7.64 15.85 6.19
CA ARG A 85 7.92 16.51 4.91
C ARG A 85 6.64 17.13 4.33
N PRO A 86 6.70 18.34 3.73
CA PRO A 86 5.55 18.98 3.11
C PRO A 86 4.91 18.18 1.96
N ASP A 87 5.71 17.35 1.27
CA ASP A 87 5.30 16.55 0.12
C ASP A 87 4.92 15.10 0.47
N PHE A 88 5.04 14.68 1.75
CA PHE A 88 4.76 13.32 2.20
C PHE A 88 3.34 12.86 1.79
N ALA A 89 2.35 13.70 2.05
CA ALA A 89 0.96 13.41 1.70
C ALA A 89 0.75 13.27 0.18
N ALA A 90 1.55 13.95 -0.65
CA ALA A 90 1.43 13.87 -2.10
C ALA A 90 1.88 12.51 -2.64
N TYR A 91 2.91 11.89 -2.05
CA TYR A 91 3.31 10.52 -2.39
C TYR A 91 2.19 9.51 -2.07
N PHE A 92 1.67 9.53 -0.85
CA PHE A 92 0.67 8.54 -0.41
C PHE A 92 -0.77 8.82 -0.86
N ALA A 93 -1.03 9.99 -1.44
CA ALA A 93 -2.29 10.29 -2.12
C ALA A 93 -2.30 9.95 -3.62
N GLY A 94 -1.17 9.45 -4.16
CA GLY A 94 -1.01 9.14 -5.58
C GLY A 94 -0.83 10.37 -6.47
N ASN A 95 -0.47 11.53 -5.89
CA ASN A 95 -0.17 12.75 -6.63
C ASN A 95 1.27 12.76 -7.16
N THR A 96 2.20 12.15 -6.42
CA THR A 96 3.61 12.02 -6.80
C THR A 96 3.97 10.54 -6.86
N PRO A 97 4.54 10.04 -7.98
CA PRO A 97 4.95 8.65 -8.06
C PRO A 97 6.15 8.38 -7.14
N LEU A 98 6.10 7.28 -6.40
CA LEU A 98 7.29 6.76 -5.72
C LEU A 98 8.24 6.15 -6.76
N PRO A 99 9.54 6.49 -6.74
CA PRO A 99 10.51 5.89 -7.66
C PRO A 99 10.49 4.35 -7.58
N GLY A 100 10.41 3.68 -8.72
CA GLY A 100 10.38 2.21 -8.80
C GLY A 100 9.00 1.56 -8.59
N ALA A 101 8.00 2.31 -8.11
CA ALA A 101 6.64 1.82 -8.01
C ALA A 101 6.08 1.49 -9.42
N ARG A 102 5.25 0.44 -9.49
CA ARG A 102 4.57 0.02 -10.71
C ARG A 102 3.09 -0.23 -10.41
N PRO A 103 2.25 0.81 -10.44
CA PRO A 103 0.88 0.67 -10.01
C PRO A 103 0.09 -0.29 -10.90
N ALA A 104 -0.69 -1.17 -10.26
CA ALA A 104 -1.49 -2.18 -10.91
C ALA A 104 -2.77 -2.46 -10.11
N ALA A 105 -3.74 -3.12 -10.72
CA ALA A 105 -4.96 -3.56 -10.06
C ALA A 105 -5.13 -5.06 -10.26
N HIS A 106 -5.36 -5.80 -9.18
CA HIS A 106 -5.51 -7.26 -9.20
C HIS A 106 -6.85 -7.65 -9.84
N CYS A 107 -6.81 -8.59 -10.78
CA CYS A 107 -7.96 -9.28 -11.35
C CYS A 107 -8.29 -10.51 -10.50
N TYR A 108 -9.47 -10.56 -9.92
CA TYR A 108 -9.93 -11.74 -9.18
C TYR A 108 -11.43 -11.94 -9.36
N CYS A 109 -11.97 -13.02 -8.80
CA CYS A 109 -13.40 -13.30 -8.74
C CYS A 109 -13.77 -13.81 -7.35
N GLY A 110 -15.05 -14.03 -7.09
CA GLY A 110 -15.46 -14.52 -5.79
C GLY A 110 -16.96 -14.72 -5.67
N HIS A 111 -17.35 -15.38 -4.58
CA HIS A 111 -18.74 -15.49 -4.18
C HIS A 111 -19.08 -14.36 -3.20
N GLN A 112 -20.10 -13.57 -3.51
CA GLN A 112 -20.63 -12.53 -2.61
C GLN A 112 -22.06 -12.92 -2.24
N PHE A 113 -22.37 -12.92 -0.94
CA PHE A 113 -23.70 -13.25 -0.43
C PHE A 113 -24.23 -14.61 -0.92
N GLY A 114 -23.35 -15.60 -1.08
CA GLY A 114 -23.71 -16.96 -1.52
C GLY A 114 -23.77 -17.18 -3.04
N TYR A 115 -23.53 -16.16 -3.87
CA TYR A 115 -23.58 -16.27 -5.33
C TYR A 115 -22.26 -15.93 -5.99
N PHE A 116 -21.88 -16.67 -7.03
CA PHE A 116 -20.71 -16.34 -7.84
C PHE A 116 -20.92 -15.00 -8.54
N SER A 117 -20.06 -14.03 -8.24
CA SER A 117 -20.21 -12.64 -8.67
C SER A 117 -19.47 -12.31 -9.97
N GLY A 118 -19.03 -13.33 -10.71
CA GLY A 118 -18.20 -13.18 -11.89
C GLY A 118 -16.87 -12.49 -11.59
N GLN A 119 -16.35 -11.76 -12.57
CA GLN A 119 -15.13 -10.98 -12.41
C GLN A 119 -15.34 -9.82 -11.41
N LEU A 120 -14.51 -9.84 -10.38
CA LEU A 120 -14.25 -8.75 -9.44
C LEU A 120 -12.88 -8.16 -9.80
N GLY A 121 -12.18 -7.65 -8.79
CA GLY A 121 -10.87 -7.08 -8.92
C GLY A 121 -10.74 -5.89 -7.98
N ASP A 122 -9.55 -5.32 -7.96
CA ASP A 122 -9.25 -4.13 -7.18
C ASP A 122 -9.99 -2.91 -7.76
N GLY A 123 -11.26 -2.74 -7.41
CA GLY A 123 -12.13 -1.70 -7.97
C GLY A 123 -11.92 -0.31 -7.37
N ALA A 124 -11.31 -0.22 -6.19
CA ALA A 124 -10.93 1.04 -5.53
C ALA A 124 -9.63 0.87 -4.72
N THR A 125 -8.84 -0.13 -5.09
CA THR A 125 -7.52 -0.45 -4.53
C THR A 125 -6.55 -0.43 -5.71
N MET A 126 -5.28 -0.15 -5.45
CA MET A 126 -4.21 -0.30 -6.43
C MET A 126 -3.00 -0.87 -5.70
N TYR A 127 -2.48 -2.00 -6.18
CA TYR A 127 -1.10 -2.39 -5.93
C TYR A 127 -0.20 -1.24 -6.37
N LEU A 128 0.72 -0.79 -5.52
CA LEU A 128 1.72 0.22 -5.85
C LEU A 128 3.06 -0.43 -6.21
N GLY A 129 3.39 -1.50 -5.51
CA GLY A 129 4.66 -2.19 -5.66
C GLY A 129 4.99 -3.07 -4.46
N GLU A 130 6.04 -3.87 -4.59
CA GLU A 130 6.62 -4.63 -3.49
C GLU A 130 7.99 -4.06 -3.14
N VAL A 131 8.14 -3.57 -1.91
CA VAL A 131 9.40 -3.07 -1.37
C VAL A 131 10.12 -4.20 -0.64
N VAL A 132 11.44 -4.29 -0.82
CA VAL A 132 12.31 -5.15 -0.02
C VAL A 132 13.07 -4.30 0.99
N ASN A 133 12.87 -4.61 2.27
CA ASN A 133 13.53 -3.89 3.36
C ASN A 133 14.95 -4.43 3.61
N ALA A 134 15.71 -3.80 4.50
CA ALA A 134 17.09 -4.15 4.84
C ALA A 134 17.23 -5.55 5.46
N ARG A 135 16.13 -6.10 6.00
CA ARG A 135 16.06 -7.46 6.53
C ARG A 135 15.80 -8.51 5.44
N GLY A 136 15.63 -8.09 4.19
CA GLY A 136 15.28 -8.96 3.07
C GLY A 136 13.80 -9.38 3.06
N GLU A 137 12.96 -8.77 3.89
CA GLU A 137 11.52 -9.02 3.91
C GLU A 137 10.85 -8.22 2.81
N ARG A 138 9.79 -8.80 2.23
CA ARG A 138 9.02 -8.20 1.16
C ARG A 138 7.69 -7.70 1.68
N TRP A 139 7.40 -6.44 1.40
CA TRP A 139 6.16 -5.78 1.78
C TRP A 139 5.45 -5.24 0.55
N GLU A 140 4.20 -5.63 0.37
CA GLU A 140 3.34 -5.06 -0.65
C GLU A 140 2.74 -3.73 -0.16
N LEU A 141 2.86 -2.70 -0.99
CA LEU A 141 2.21 -1.42 -0.78
C LEU A 141 0.95 -1.36 -1.65
N GLN A 142 -0.16 -0.94 -1.06
CA GLN A 142 -1.41 -0.70 -1.78
C GLN A 142 -1.96 0.68 -1.45
N PHE A 143 -2.47 1.37 -2.46
CA PHE A 143 -3.35 2.51 -2.27
C PHE A 143 -4.81 2.08 -2.21
N LYS A 144 -5.57 2.68 -1.30
CA LYS A 144 -7.02 2.54 -1.23
C LYS A 144 -7.66 3.90 -1.52
N GLY A 145 -8.43 3.98 -2.60
CA GLY A 145 -9.08 5.21 -3.05
C GLY A 145 -8.27 6.05 -4.04
N ALA A 146 -7.22 5.48 -4.65
CA ALA A 146 -6.37 6.16 -5.64
C ALA A 146 -7.01 6.29 -7.04
N GLY A 147 -8.32 6.06 -7.20
CA GLY A 147 -9.03 6.28 -8.45
C GLY A 147 -9.57 5.00 -9.08
N LYS A 148 -10.10 5.15 -10.29
CA LYS A 148 -10.74 4.06 -11.01
C LYS A 148 -9.72 3.09 -11.60
N THR A 149 -10.13 1.83 -11.68
CA THR A 149 -9.43 0.73 -12.33
C THR A 149 -10.39 0.07 -13.33
N PRO A 150 -9.91 -0.88 -14.16
CA PRO A 150 -10.78 -1.69 -15.02
C PRO A 150 -11.90 -2.39 -14.24
N TYR A 151 -11.68 -2.64 -12.95
CA TYR A 151 -12.53 -3.42 -12.05
C TYR A 151 -13.49 -2.57 -11.21
N SER A 152 -13.51 -1.24 -11.37
CA SER A 152 -14.33 -0.34 -10.52
C SER A 152 -15.84 -0.55 -10.65
N ARG A 153 -16.33 -1.30 -11.65
CA ARG A 153 -17.78 -1.48 -11.91
C ARG A 153 -18.48 -0.12 -11.93
N THR A 154 -19.53 0.11 -11.15
CA THR A 154 -20.20 1.41 -11.10
C THR A 154 -19.59 2.42 -10.12
N ALA A 155 -18.53 2.04 -9.39
CA ALA A 155 -17.92 2.88 -8.35
C ALA A 155 -17.00 3.96 -8.94
N ASP A 156 -16.75 5.00 -8.12
CA ASP A 156 -15.88 6.12 -8.46
C ASP A 156 -14.39 5.85 -8.22
N GLY A 157 -14.04 4.72 -7.59
CA GLY A 157 -12.66 4.35 -7.27
C GLY A 157 -12.07 5.12 -6.09
N ARG A 158 -12.89 5.83 -5.30
CA ARG A 158 -12.45 6.64 -4.15
C ARG A 158 -12.83 6.00 -2.81
N LYS A 159 -12.17 6.46 -1.76
CA LYS A 159 -12.49 6.12 -0.37
C LYS A 159 -12.73 7.41 0.41
N VAL A 160 -13.74 7.38 1.27
CA VAL A 160 -14.08 8.50 2.15
C VAL A 160 -13.28 8.43 3.45
N LEU A 161 -12.95 9.60 4.02
CA LEU A 161 -12.12 9.72 5.22
C LEU A 161 -12.59 8.82 6.37
N ARG A 162 -13.90 8.76 6.63
CA ARG A 162 -14.49 7.91 7.69
C ARG A 162 -14.15 6.43 7.53
N SER A 163 -14.10 5.92 6.29
CA SER A 163 -13.79 4.52 6.01
C SER A 163 -12.31 4.27 6.23
N SER A 164 -11.46 5.14 5.68
CA SER A 164 -10.01 5.03 5.79
C SER A 164 -9.54 5.12 7.24
N LEU A 165 -10.11 6.03 8.04
CA LEU A 165 -9.73 6.19 9.45
C LEU A 165 -10.13 4.97 10.29
N ARG A 166 -11.34 4.42 10.06
CA ARG A 166 -11.78 3.19 10.73
C ARG A 166 -10.88 2.01 10.39
N GLU A 167 -10.49 1.88 9.12
CA GLU A 167 -9.60 0.83 8.67
C GLU A 167 -8.21 0.97 9.31
N PHE A 168 -7.61 2.15 9.26
CA PHE A 168 -6.33 2.45 9.91
C PHE A 168 -6.36 2.09 11.41
N LEU A 169 -7.33 2.62 12.16
CA LEU A 169 -7.43 2.38 13.60
C LEU A 169 -7.63 0.89 13.92
N CYS A 170 -8.44 0.18 13.13
CA CYS A 170 -8.68 -1.24 13.33
C CYS A 170 -7.40 -2.06 13.05
N SER A 171 -6.69 -1.76 11.96
CA SER A 171 -5.44 -2.45 11.60
C SER A 171 -4.38 -2.31 12.68
N GLU A 172 -4.12 -1.09 13.14
CA GLU A 172 -3.12 -0.84 14.18
C GLU A 172 -3.55 -1.41 15.53
N ALA A 173 -4.83 -1.27 15.90
CA ALA A 173 -5.32 -1.87 17.14
C ALA A 173 -5.14 -3.40 17.12
N MET A 174 -5.52 -4.07 16.02
CA MET A 174 -5.38 -5.53 15.89
C MET A 174 -3.93 -6.00 15.92
N TYR A 175 -2.98 -5.20 15.39
CA TYR A 175 -1.56 -5.52 15.45
C TYR A 175 -0.99 -5.49 16.88
N HIS A 176 -1.57 -4.65 17.76
CA HIS A 176 -1.11 -4.46 19.14
C HIS A 176 -1.90 -5.25 20.20
N LEU A 177 -2.85 -6.10 19.79
CA LEU A 177 -3.60 -7.00 20.70
C LEU A 177 -2.84 -8.31 20.94
#